data_AF-A0A644XSM9-F1
#
_entry.id   AF-A0A644XSM9-F1
#
_cell.length_a   1.000
_cell.length_b   1.000
_cell.length_c   1.000
_cell.angle_alpha   90.00
_cell.angle_beta   90.00
_cell.angle_gamma   90.00
#
_symmetry.space_group_name_H-M   'P 1'
#
loop_
_entity.id
_entity.type
_entity.pdbx_description
1 polymer ?
#
loop_
_entity_poly.entity_id
_entity_poly.type
_entity_poly.pdbx_seq_one_letter_code
_entity_poly.pdbx_strand_id
1 'polypeptide(L)'
;MSESAKVLLNDRIEELSALIEANPICLPVSSVAAFLHVKPDALRASMEQGRCPFGFAWKLGDRAAYKVPTLAFYSWLIGAPI
;
A
#
# COMPACT_ATOMS: atom_id res chain seq x y z
N MET A 1 -3.47 25.59 -0.98
CA MET A 1 -4.31 24.42 -0.64
C MET A 1 -5.56 24.92 0.06
N SER A 2 -6.75 24.54 -0.41
CA SER A 2 -8.00 24.92 0.26
C SER A 2 -8.08 24.29 1.65
N GLU A 3 -8.93 24.84 2.52
CA GLU A 3 -9.13 24.29 3.86
C GLU A 3 -9.65 22.85 3.81
N SER A 4 -10.59 22.56 2.91
CA SER A 4 -11.10 21.20 2.68
C SER A 4 -10.00 20.22 2.27
N ALA A 5 -9.02 20.66 1.47
CA ALA A 5 -7.92 19.80 1.06
C ALA A 5 -6.96 19.50 2.22
N LYS A 6 -6.75 20.44 3.15
CA LYS A 6 -5.95 20.19 4.37
C LYS A 6 -6.62 19.16 5.27
N VAL A 7 -7.93 19.31 5.51
CA VAL A 7 -8.71 18.37 6.33
C VAL A 7 -8.62 16.96 5.75
N LEU A 8 -8.87 16.81 4.44
CA LEU A 8 -8.76 15.51 3.79
C LEU A 8 -7.38 14.88 3.95
N LEU A 9 -6.30 15.66 3.79
CA LEU A 9 -4.95 15.13 3.95
C LEU A 9 -4.67 14.67 5.38
N ASN A 10 -5.17 15.39 6.39
CA ASN A 10 -5.05 14.96 7.79
C ASN A 10 -5.81 13.64 8.02
N ASP A 11 -7.03 13.51 7.50
CA ASP A 11 -7.80 12.26 7.60
C ASP A 11 -7.05 11.08 6.95
N ARG A 12 -6.39 11.32 5.81
CA ARG A 12 -5.55 10.30 5.15
C ARG A 12 -4.31 9.92 5.94
N ILE A 13 -3.73 10.85 6.70
CA ILE A 13 -2.59 10.56 7.58
C ILE A 13 -3.05 9.71 8.77
N GLU A 14 -4.21 10.01 9.35
CA GLU A 14 -4.79 9.21 10.44
C GLU A 14 -5.14 7.80 9.97
N GLU A 15 -5.75 7.66 8.79
CA GLU A 15 -6.03 6.36 8.16
C GLU A 15 -4.75 5.55 7.95
N LEU A 16 -3.66 6.18 7.49
CA LEU A 16 -2.37 5.54 7.33
C LEU A 16 -1.79 5.06 8.66
N SER A 17 -1.87 5.89 9.71
CA SER A 17 -1.38 5.54 11.06
C SER A 17 -2.10 4.30 11.58
N ALA A 18 -3.44 4.30 11.52
CA ALA A 18 -4.25 3.16 11.95
C ALA A 18 -3.94 1.89 11.15
N LEU A 19 -3.72 2.01 9.84
CA LEU A 19 -3.36 0.89 8.98
C LEU A 19 -2.02 0.27 9.37
N ILE A 20 -1.01 1.10 9.66
CA ILE A 20 0.32 0.68 10.09
C ILE A 20 0.30 0.05 11.48
N GLU A 21 -0.40 0.67 12.44
CA GLU A 21 -0.53 0.16 13.81
C GLU A 21 -1.18 -1.23 13.85
N ALA A 22 -2.22 -1.45 13.03
CA ALA A 22 -2.87 -2.74 12.93
C ALA A 22 -2.01 -3.80 12.19
N ASN A 23 -1.04 -3.38 11.37
CA ASN A 23 -0.27 -4.24 10.50
C ASN A 23 1.21 -3.80 10.43
N PRO A 24 1.98 -3.90 11.53
CA PRO A 24 3.29 -3.28 11.63
C PRO A 24 4.35 -3.90 10.71
N ILE A 25 4.17 -5.16 10.29
CA ILE A 25 5.15 -5.90 9.50
C ILE A 25 4.75 -5.98 8.02
N CYS A 26 3.49 -6.30 7.74
CA CYS A 26 3.00 -6.53 6.39
C CYS A 26 1.55 -6.08 6.26
N LEU A 27 1.28 -5.19 5.30
CA LEU A 27 -0.05 -4.69 5.02
C LEU A 27 -0.86 -5.69 4.17
N PRO A 28 -2.16 -5.86 4.44
CA PRO A 28 -3.06 -6.58 3.56
C PRO A 28 -3.24 -5.84 2.23
N VAL A 29 -3.15 -6.56 1.11
CA VAL A 29 -3.31 -5.99 -0.25
C VAL A 29 -4.63 -5.25 -0.40
N SER A 30 -5.72 -5.77 0.18
CA SER A 30 -7.03 -5.13 0.14
C SER A 30 -7.04 -3.76 0.84
N SER A 31 -6.37 -3.64 1.98
CA SER A 31 -6.31 -2.39 2.74
C SER A 31 -5.44 -1.36 2.03
N VAL A 32 -4.31 -1.77 1.46
CA VAL A 32 -3.46 -0.88 0.64
C VAL A 32 -4.19 -0.43 -0.63
N ALA A 33 -4.92 -1.34 -1.28
CA ALA A 33 -5.72 -0.99 -2.45
C ALA A 33 -6.83 0.02 -2.12
N ALA A 34 -7.53 -0.17 -1.00
CA ALA A 34 -8.54 0.77 -0.51
C ALA A 34 -7.94 2.15 -0.23
N PHE A 35 -6.82 2.21 0.50
CA PHE A 35 -6.09 3.44 0.76
C PHE A 35 -5.68 4.15 -0.53
N LEU A 36 -5.12 3.43 -1.51
CA LEU A 36 -4.71 4.01 -2.79
C LEU A 36 -5.87 4.29 -3.76
N HIS A 37 -7.11 4.00 -3.37
CA HIS A 37 -8.30 4.08 -4.23
C HIS A 37 -8.16 3.30 -5.55
N VAL A 38 -7.58 2.09 -5.48
CA VAL A 38 -7.45 1.16 -6.61
C VAL A 38 -8.15 -0.16 -6.31
N LYS A 39 -8.47 -0.93 -7.36
CA LYS A 39 -9.01 -2.29 -7.18
C LYS A 39 -7.89 -3.23 -6.68
N PRO A 40 -8.17 -4.16 -5.74
CA PRO A 40 -7.17 -5.14 -5.28
C PRO A 40 -6.53 -5.94 -6.43
N ASP A 41 -7.30 -6.31 -7.45
CA ASP A 41 -6.78 -7.07 -8.59
C ASP A 41 -5.84 -6.24 -9.48
N ALA A 42 -6.11 -4.94 -9.62
CA ALA A 42 -5.20 -4.03 -10.33
C ALA A 42 -3.87 -3.88 -9.57
N LEU A 43 -3.92 -3.81 -8.24
CA LEU A 43 -2.73 -3.76 -7.40
C LEU A 43 -1.92 -5.07 -7.49
N ARG A 44 -2.59 -6.22 -7.44
CA ARG A 44 -1.95 -7.54 -7.65
C ARG A 44 -1.29 -7.63 -9.02
N ALA A 45 -1.99 -7.22 -10.08
CA ALA A 45 -1.43 -7.21 -11.43
C ALA A 45 -0.17 -6.32 -11.53
N SER A 46 -0.15 -5.16 -10.85
CA SER A 46 1.04 -4.31 -10.77
C SER A 46 2.22 -5.02 -10.09
N MET A 47 1.98 -5.76 -9.01
CA MET A 47 3.00 -6.57 -8.34
C MET A 47 3.51 -7.71 -9.23
N GLU A 48 2.62 -8.43 -9.93
CA GLU A 48 3.02 -9.49 -10.85
C GLU A 48 3.85 -8.98 -12.03
N GLN A 49 3.59 -7.75 -12.48
CA GLN A 49 4.35 -7.10 -13.54
C GLN A 49 5.67 -6.48 -13.06
N GLY A 50 5.98 -6.55 -11.76
CA GLY A 50 7.16 -5.90 -11.18
C GLY A 50 7.11 -4.36 -11.23
N ARG A 51 5.90 -3.78 -11.32
CA ARG A 51 5.68 -2.32 -11.42
C ARG A 51 5.24 -1.69 -10.10
N CYS A 52 5.06 -2.50 -9.05
CA CYS A 52 4.71 -2.03 -7.71
C CYS A 52 6.00 -1.73 -6.92
N PRO A 53 6.31 -0.47 -6.58
CA PRO A 53 7.59 -0.12 -5.96
C PRO A 53 7.69 -0.53 -4.48
N PHE A 54 6.56 -0.84 -3.83
CA PHE A 54 6.48 -1.13 -2.39
C PHE A 54 6.01 -2.55 -2.08
N GLY A 55 5.80 -3.39 -3.08
CA GLY A 55 5.25 -4.72 -2.90
C GLY A 55 5.70 -5.68 -3.98
N PHE A 56 5.67 -6.97 -3.65
CA PHE A 56 6.13 -8.01 -4.55
C PHE A 56 5.16 -9.19 -4.55
N ALA A 57 5.23 -9.96 -5.63
CA ALA A 57 4.49 -11.19 -5.81
C ALA A 57 5.45 -12.32 -6.17
N TRP A 58 5.07 -13.54 -5.84
CA TRP A 58 5.74 -14.74 -6.32
C TRP A 58 4.72 -15.83 -6.63
N LYS A 59 5.14 -16.77 -7.48
CA LYS A 59 4.34 -17.93 -7.89
C LYS A 59 5.06 -19.22 -7.49
N LEU A 60 4.28 -20.19 -7.01
CA LEU A 60 4.73 -21.54 -6.71
C LEU A 60 3.71 -22.52 -7.31
N GLY A 61 3.99 -22.97 -8.53
CA GLY A 61 2.99 -23.67 -9.35
C GLY A 61 1.79 -22.77 -9.62
N ASP A 62 0.59 -23.29 -9.36
CA ASP A 62 -0.68 -22.55 -9.53
C ASP A 62 -0.98 -21.57 -8.39
N ARG A 63 -0.15 -21.54 -7.33
CA ARG A 63 -0.34 -20.64 -6.19
C ARG A 63 0.40 -19.34 -6.43
N ALA A 64 -0.27 -18.22 -6.16
CA ALA A 64 0.33 -16.89 -6.10
C ALA A 64 0.23 -16.32 -4.69
N ALA A 65 1.25 -15.58 -4.27
CA ALA A 65 1.24 -14.84 -3.02
C ALA A 65 1.75 -13.43 -3.25
N TYR A 66 1.24 -12.51 -2.42
CA TYR A 66 1.44 -11.07 -2.53
C TYR A 66 1.80 -10.52 -1.16
N LYS A 67 2.81 -9.66 -1.10
CA LYS A 67 3.24 -9.03 0.15
C LYS A 67 3.51 -7.54 -0.07
N VAL A 68 3.05 -6.75 0.88
CA VAL A 68 3.37 -5.33 1.01
C VAL A 68 4.05 -5.14 2.36
N PRO A 69 5.40 -5.11 2.42
CA PRO A 69 6.10 -4.76 3.65
C PRO A 69 5.69 -3.36 4.09
N THR A 70 5.31 -3.21 5.36
CA THR A 70 4.81 -1.93 5.89
C THR A 70 5.84 -0.82 5.75
N LEU A 71 7.11 -1.12 6.03
CA LEU A 71 8.21 -0.17 5.90
C LEU A 71 8.46 0.28 4.45
N ALA A 72 8.35 -0.64 3.47
CA ALA A 72 8.54 -0.32 2.06
C ALA A 72 7.41 0.60 1.55
N PHE A 73 6.16 0.30 1.94
CA PHE A 73 5.01 1.14 1.60
C PHE A 73 5.09 2.53 2.21
N TYR A 74 5.43 2.62 3.50
CA TYR A 74 5.61 3.90 4.18
C TYR A 74 6.72 4.73 3.54
N SER A 75 7.90 4.13 3.31
CA SER A 75 9.05 4.81 2.72
C SER A 75 8.74 5.36 1.33
N TRP A 76 8.08 4.55 0.48
CA TRP A 76 7.58 4.99 -0.82
C TRP A 76 6.66 6.21 -0.72
N LEU A 77 5.69 6.18 0.20
CA LEU A 77 4.68 7.23 0.32
C LEU A 77 5.27 8.57 0.75
N ILE A 78 6.27 8.55 1.63
CA ILE A 78 6.95 9.77 2.10
C ILE A 78 8.12 10.20 1.20
N GLY A 79 8.39 9.47 0.12
CA GLY A 79 9.50 9.75 -0.79
C GLY A 79 10.89 9.46 -0.20
N ALA A 80 10.98 8.61 0.83
CA ALA A 80 12.25 8.13 1.35
C ALA A 80 12.83 7.06 0.41
N PRO A 81 14.16 7.00 0.24
CA PRO A 81 14.80 5.93 -0.53
C PRO A 81 14.49 4.56 0.10
N ILE A 82 14.12 3.60 -0.76
CA ILE A 82 13.79 2.21 -0.42
C ILE A 82 14.97 1.31 -0.76
#